data_AF-A0A6V7JL14-F1
#
_entry.id   AF-A0A6V7JL14-F1
#
_cell.length_a   1.000
_cell.length_b   1.000
_cell.length_c   1.000
_cell.angle_alpha   90.00
_cell.angle_beta   90.00
_cell.angle_gamma   90.00
#
_symmetry.space_group_name_H-M   'P 1'
#
loop_
_entity.id
_entity.type
_entity.pdbx_description
1 polymer ?
#
loop_
_entity_poly.entity_id
_entity_poly.type
_entity_poly.pdbx_seq_one_letter_code
_entity_poly.pdbx_strand_id
1 'polypeptide(L)' 'YFVGIIMQFQLFESLCDLSGHKGDLHLCDLYRSRDAGRLLA' A
#
# COMPACT_ATOMS: atom_id res chain seq x y z
N TYR A 1 18.33 -4.79 -5.79
CA TYR A 1 18.51 -4.16 -4.47
C TYR A 1 18.17 -2.66 -4.43
N PHE A 2 18.27 -1.90 -5.53
CA PHE A 2 17.80 -0.49 -5.54
C PHE A 2 16.35 -0.35 -6.02
N VAL A 3 16.06 -0.82 -7.24
CA VAL A 3 14.73 -0.72 -7.87
C VAL A 3 13.63 -1.41 -7.06
N GLY A 4 13.93 -2.57 -6.46
CA GLY A 4 12.97 -3.31 -5.64
C GLY A 4 12.49 -2.52 -4.42
N ILE A 5 13.38 -1.75 -3.78
CA ILE A 5 13.02 -0.90 -2.64
C ILE A 5 12.08 0.21 -3.10
N ILE A 6 12.42 0.90 -4.20
CA ILE A 6 11.57 1.96 -4.76
C ILE A 6 10.18 1.41 -5.11
N MET A 7 10.13 0.26 -5.79
CA MET A 7 8.88 -0.35 -6.20
C MET A 7 8.04 -0.81 -5.02
N GLN A 8 8.67 -1.30 -3.94
CA GLN A 8 7.97 -1.66 -2.72
C GLN A 8 7.23 -0.47 -2.09
N PHE A 9 7.86 0.72 -2.05
CA PHE A 9 7.21 1.92 -1.54
C PHE A 9 6.09 2.42 -2.45
N GLN A 10 6.27 2.37 -3.78
CA GLN A 10 5.23 2.74 -4.75
C GLN A 10 3.99 1.83 -4.65
N LEU A 11 4.20 0.52 -4.45
CA LEU A 11 3.10 -0.41 -4.22
C LEU A 11 2.39 -0.13 -2.89
N PHE A 12 3.15 0.14 -1.83
CA PHE A 12 2.56 0.43 -0.53
C PHE A 12 1.69 1.70 -0.55
N GLU A 13 2.17 2.78 -1.18
CA GLU A 13 1.42 4.03 -1.36
C GLU A 13 0.09 3.79 -2.11
N SER A 14 0.13 3.14 -3.26
CA SER A 14 -1.08 2.86 -4.05
C SER A 14 -2.09 1.99 -3.30
N LEU A 15 -1.64 1.00 -2.52
CA LEU A 15 -2.52 0.17 -1.70
C LEU A 15 -3.18 0.96 -0.57
N CYS A 16 -2.47 1.92 0.01
CA CYS A 16 -2.97 2.78 1.08
C CYS A 16 -4.02 3.79 0.60
N ASP A 17 -3.83 4.36 -0.59
CA ASP A 17 -4.83 5.23 -1.20
C ASP A 17 -6.12 4.46 -1.50
N LEU A 18 -5.99 3.21 -1.97
CA LEU A 18 -7.12 2.36 -2.34
C LEU A 18 -7.83 1.75 -1.12
N SER A 19 -7.13 1.58 0.01
CA SER A 19 -7.76 1.19 1.29
C SER A 19 -8.55 2.34 1.94
N GLY A 20 -8.47 3.55 1.37
CA GLY A 20 -9.14 4.75 1.90
C GLY A 20 -8.44 5.36 3.11
N HIS A 21 -7.17 5.03 3.35
CA HIS A 21 -6.36 5.64 4.41
C HIS A 21 -6.19 7.14 4.17
N LYS A 22 -6.40 7.94 5.20
CA LYS A 22 -6.21 9.41 5.16
C LYS A 22 -5.30 9.82 6.30
N GLY A 23 -4.03 10.03 6.00
CA GLY A 23 -3.00 10.36 6.97
C GLY A 23 -1.61 10.05 6.42
N ASP A 24 -0.60 10.07 7.29
CA ASP A 24 0.76 9.79 6.86
C ASP A 24 0.91 8.33 6.38
N LEU A 25 1.69 8.14 5.32
CA LEU A 25 1.90 6.85 4.68
C LEU A 25 2.42 5.79 5.66
N HIS A 26 3.33 6.16 6.56
CA HIS A 26 3.91 5.24 7.55
C HIS A 26 2.92 4.75 8.62
N LEU A 27 1.74 5.37 8.73
CA LEU A 27 0.66 4.97 9.62
C LEU A 27 -0.39 4.11 8.92
N CYS A 28 -0.27 3.92 7.61
CA CYS A 28 -1.20 3.11 6.86
C CYS A 28 -1.11 1.64 7.29
N ASP A 29 -2.26 1.06 7.58
CA ASP A 29 -2.40 -0.36 7.86
C ASP A 29 -3.31 -1.02 6.81
N LEU A 30 -2.79 -2.06 6.16
CA LEU A 30 -3.47 -2.83 5.13
C LEU A 30 -4.18 -4.07 5.70
N TYR A 31 -4.08 -4.31 7.01
CA TYR A 31 -4.68 -5.46 7.66
C TYR A 31 -6.19 -5.54 7.43
N ARG A 32 -6.68 -6.68 6.92
CA ARG A 32 -8.09 -6.94 6.54
C ARG A 32 -8.68 -6.03 5.46
N SER A 33 -7.88 -5.23 4.75
CA SER A 33 -8.39 -4.47 3.60
C SER A 33 -8.69 -5.41 2.42
N ARG A 34 -9.98 -5.71 2.22
CA ARG A 34 -10.47 -6.51 1.08
C ARG A 34 -10.17 -5.82 -0.25
N ASP A 35 -10.17 -4.50 -0.27
CA ASP A 35 -9.90 -3.70 -1.45
C ASP A 35 -8.42 -3.78 -1.84
N ALA A 36 -7.50 -3.65 -0.88
CA ALA A 36 -6.06 -3.84 -1.12
C ALA A 36 -5.73 -5.29 -1.54
N GLY A 37 -6.38 -6.28 -0.93
CA GLY A 37 -6.21 -7.70 -1.29
C GLY A 37 -6.65 -8.03 -2.71
N ARG A 38 -7.62 -7.29 -3.28
CA ARG A 38 -8.09 -7.49 -4.67
C ARG A 38 -7.12 -6.97 -5.73
N LEU A 39 -6.24 -6.02 -5.40
CA LEU A 39 -5.23 -5.48 -6.31
C LEU A 39 -3.92 -6.29 -6.32
N LEU A 40 -3.70 -7.10 -5.29
CA LEU A 40 -2.54 -8.00 -5.18
C LEU A 40 -2.80 -9.40 -5.76
N ALA A 41 -4.06 -9.73 -6.11
CA ALA A 41 -4.47 -10.99 -6.72
C ALA A 41 -4.46 -10.90 -8.25
#